data_AF-A0A7C9JDC2-F1
#
_entry.id   AF-A0A7C9JDC2-F1
#
_cell.length_a   1.000
_cell.length_b   1.000
_cell.length_c   1.000
_cell.angle_alpha   90.00
_cell.angle_beta   90.00
_cell.angle_gamma   90.00
#
_symmetry.space_group_name_H-M   'P 1'
#
loop_
_entity.id
_entity.type
_entity.pdbx_description
1 polymer ?
#
loop_
_entity_poly.entity_id
_entity_poly.type
_entity_poly.pdbx_seq_one_letter_code
_entity_poly.pdbx_strand_id
1 'polypeptide(L)'
;MAAARKKARPVAGSRSGVKAESDAASGGSVAGEGSGIAEDAAESEKARRRKTPVAPPATNEHVRKSMQGNKRANTKPELLVRQRLREAGLTGYRLQWKVPGHPDIAWPGKKVCIEVRGCFWHRCPHCQLSMPKSHVEYWAMKFDRNVERDAETTARLAELGWKVHVIWECQLKKKVIDATFAELLPVLSEELGKPLKGAPDCS
;
A
#
# COMPACT_ATOMS: atom_id res chain seq x y z
N MET A 1 -10.25 -37.93 -41.36
CA MET A 1 -11.09 -38.88 -40.60
C MET A 1 -11.40 -38.29 -39.23
N ALA A 2 -12.69 -38.32 -38.87
CA ALA A 2 -13.32 -38.18 -37.55
C ALA A 2 -13.00 -36.95 -36.66
N ALA A 3 -13.90 -35.97 -36.74
CA ALA A 3 -14.23 -35.03 -35.68
C ALA A 3 -15.08 -35.71 -34.59
N ALA A 4 -14.88 -35.35 -33.32
CA ALA A 4 -15.81 -35.69 -32.24
C ALA A 4 -16.21 -34.42 -31.47
N ARG A 5 -17.38 -33.90 -31.85
CA ARG A 5 -18.16 -32.90 -31.13
C ARG A 5 -18.88 -33.60 -29.97
N LYS A 6 -18.92 -33.01 -28.77
CA LYS A 6 -19.97 -33.31 -27.77
C LYS A 6 -20.75 -32.03 -27.46
N LYS A 7 -22.05 -32.09 -27.72
CA LYS A 7 -23.06 -31.06 -27.46
C LYS A 7 -23.52 -31.10 -26.00
N ALA A 8 -23.99 -29.95 -25.56
CA ALA A 8 -24.53 -29.58 -24.25
C ALA A 8 -25.83 -30.30 -23.84
N ARG A 9 -26.18 -30.16 -22.54
CA ARG A 9 -27.56 -29.85 -22.14
C ARG A 9 -27.60 -29.14 -20.77
N PRO A 10 -28.42 -28.08 -20.60
CA PRO A 10 -28.62 -27.37 -19.34
C PRO A 10 -29.80 -27.96 -18.56
N VAL A 11 -29.86 -27.69 -17.25
CA VAL A 11 -31.03 -27.94 -16.40
C VAL A 11 -31.51 -26.64 -15.77
N ALA A 12 -32.82 -26.40 -15.94
CA ALA A 12 -33.65 -25.41 -15.25
C ALA A 12 -33.55 -25.59 -13.73
N GLY A 13 -33.71 -24.59 -12.85
CA GLY A 13 -34.70 -23.52 -12.84
C GLY A 13 -35.62 -23.76 -11.64
N SER A 14 -35.58 -22.90 -10.62
CA SER A 14 -36.61 -22.81 -9.60
C SER A 14 -36.67 -21.38 -9.09
N ARG A 15 -37.85 -20.77 -9.27
CA ARG A 15 -38.26 -19.48 -8.74
C ARG A 15 -38.86 -19.69 -7.35
N SER A 16 -38.59 -18.78 -6.43
CA SER A 16 -39.55 -18.36 -5.40
C SER A 16 -39.25 -16.91 -5.05
N GLY A 17 -40.19 -16.02 -5.35
CA GLY A 17 -40.19 -14.65 -4.85
C GLY A 17 -40.91 -14.57 -3.51
N VAL A 18 -40.54 -13.61 -2.67
CA VAL A 18 -41.40 -13.08 -1.61
C VAL A 18 -41.14 -11.57 -1.46
N LYS A 19 -42.23 -10.83 -1.68
CA LYS A 19 -42.67 -9.50 -1.20
C LYS A 19 -41.68 -8.43 -0.72
N ALA A 20 -41.96 -7.24 -1.23
CA ALA A 20 -41.70 -5.95 -0.62
C ALA A 20 -42.48 -5.77 0.69
N GLU A 21 -41.85 -5.09 1.65
CA GLU A 21 -42.54 -4.30 2.67
C GLU A 21 -41.72 -3.03 2.92
N SER A 22 -42.45 -1.91 2.88
CA SER A 22 -42.02 -0.55 3.14
C SER A 22 -42.26 -0.23 4.61
N ASP A 23 -41.31 0.41 5.28
CA ASP A 23 -41.64 1.29 6.40
C ASP A 23 -40.60 2.40 6.58
N ALA A 24 -41.12 3.59 6.80
CA ALA A 24 -40.39 4.81 7.08
C ALA A 24 -40.33 5.04 8.60
N ALA A 25 -39.13 5.28 9.12
CA ALA A 25 -38.89 6.01 10.37
C ALA A 25 -37.43 6.50 10.33
N SER A 26 -37.21 7.80 10.11
CA SER A 26 -37.07 8.84 11.14
C SER A 26 -35.79 8.71 11.98
N GLY A 27 -34.91 9.72 11.82
CA GLY A 27 -34.18 10.37 12.91
C GLY A 27 -33.22 9.53 13.73
N GLY A 28 -31.92 9.70 13.47
CA GLY A 28 -30.87 9.21 14.35
C GLY A 28 -29.50 9.72 13.95
N SER A 29 -29.19 10.95 14.35
CA SER A 29 -27.85 11.52 14.29
C SER A 29 -26.92 10.67 15.16
N VAL A 30 -25.96 9.96 14.56
CA VAL A 30 -24.82 9.38 15.26
C VAL A 30 -23.59 10.22 14.96
N ALA A 31 -23.38 11.22 15.82
CA ALA A 31 -22.09 11.83 16.01
C ALA A 31 -21.22 10.88 16.85
N GLY A 32 -20.00 10.62 16.38
CA GLY A 32 -18.87 10.20 17.22
C GLY A 32 -18.73 8.71 17.46
N GLU A 33 -17.67 8.12 16.91
CA GLU A 33 -16.68 7.28 17.61
C GLU A 33 -15.59 6.87 16.63
N GLY A 34 -14.70 7.82 16.31
CA GLY A 34 -13.55 7.61 15.42
C GLY A 34 -12.22 7.44 16.17
N SER A 35 -12.25 7.14 17.47
CA SER A 35 -11.05 7.20 18.33
C SER A 35 -10.47 5.84 18.74
N GLY A 36 -11.27 4.77 18.82
CA GLY A 36 -10.81 3.48 19.40
C GLY A 36 -9.85 2.67 18.51
N ILE A 37 -10.01 2.74 17.19
CA ILE A 37 -9.19 1.98 16.22
C ILE A 37 -7.70 2.35 16.22
N ALA A 38 -7.35 3.59 16.60
CA ALA A 38 -5.95 4.03 16.63
C ALA A 38 -5.19 3.53 17.87
N GLU A 39 -5.89 3.28 18.97
CA GLU A 39 -5.28 2.90 20.26
C GLU A 39 -4.96 1.40 20.30
N ASP A 40 -5.88 0.54 19.86
CA ASP A 40 -5.66 -0.92 19.77
C ASP A 40 -4.49 -1.31 18.84
N ALA A 41 -4.31 -0.56 17.74
CA ALA A 41 -3.21 -0.76 16.80
C ALA A 41 -1.84 -0.47 17.45
N ALA A 42 -1.75 0.61 18.24
CA ALA A 42 -0.52 1.03 18.91
C ALA A 42 -0.13 0.09 20.06
N GLU A 43 -1.11 -0.50 20.76
CA GLU A 43 -0.92 -1.47 21.84
C GLU A 43 -0.34 -2.80 21.31
N SER A 44 -0.95 -3.33 20.23
CA SER A 44 -0.48 -4.53 19.52
C SER A 44 0.93 -4.36 18.95
N GLU A 45 1.24 -3.18 18.42
CA GLU A 45 2.57 -2.85 17.90
C GLU A 45 3.64 -2.78 19.00
N LYS A 46 3.32 -2.20 20.17
CA LYS A 46 4.21 -2.17 21.36
C LYS A 46 4.48 -3.57 21.91
N ALA A 47 3.46 -4.43 22.00
CA ALA A 47 3.62 -5.81 22.45
C ALA A 47 4.49 -6.64 21.50
N ARG A 48 4.34 -6.45 20.19
CA ARG A 48 5.16 -7.11 19.16
C ARG A 48 6.60 -6.58 19.11
N ARG A 49 6.82 -5.29 19.38
CA ARG A 49 8.15 -4.68 19.46
C ARG A 49 9.03 -5.35 20.54
N ARG A 50 8.43 -5.83 21.64
CA ARG A 50 9.12 -6.61 22.69
C ARG A 50 9.64 -7.98 22.22
N LYS A 51 9.04 -8.57 21.17
CA LYS A 51 9.47 -9.88 20.64
C LYS A 51 10.60 -9.78 19.60
N THR A 52 11.05 -8.59 19.21
CA THR A 52 12.09 -8.45 18.16
C THR A 52 13.45 -8.81 18.70
N PRO A 53 14.19 -9.76 18.08
CA PRO A 53 15.54 -10.06 18.50
C PRO A 53 16.36 -8.76 18.49
N VAL A 54 17.23 -8.60 19.49
CA VAL A 54 18.09 -7.41 19.58
C VAL A 54 18.93 -7.32 18.32
N ALA A 55 19.04 -6.10 17.76
CA ALA A 55 19.83 -5.89 16.56
C ALA A 55 21.30 -6.26 16.82
N PRO A 56 21.89 -7.18 16.05
CA PRO A 56 23.28 -7.58 16.24
C PRO A 56 24.24 -6.42 15.90
N PRO A 57 25.45 -6.41 16.47
CA PRO A 57 26.45 -5.41 16.13
C PRO A 57 26.83 -5.50 14.65
N ALA A 58 27.19 -4.36 14.06
CA ALA A 58 27.61 -4.32 12.67
C ALA A 58 28.88 -5.14 12.45
N THR A 59 28.87 -6.01 11.42
CA THR A 59 30.01 -6.90 11.11
C THR A 59 31.26 -6.13 10.67
N ASN A 60 31.10 -4.94 10.09
CA ASN A 60 32.20 -4.07 9.66
C ASN A 60 31.75 -2.60 9.72
N GLU A 61 32.69 -1.67 9.82
CA GLU A 61 32.50 -0.23 9.72
C GLU A 61 31.73 0.20 8.46
N HIS A 62 31.95 -0.46 7.32
CA HIS A 62 31.16 -0.17 6.11
C HIS A 62 29.66 -0.47 6.31
N VAL A 63 29.34 -1.60 6.95
CA VAL A 63 27.96 -1.97 7.28
C VAL A 63 27.39 -1.00 8.31
N ARG A 64 28.18 -0.61 9.32
CA ARG A 64 27.78 0.39 10.32
C ARG A 64 27.39 1.70 9.67
N LYS A 65 28.26 2.27 8.83
CA LYS A 65 28.02 3.53 8.11
C LYS A 65 26.79 3.43 7.19
N SER A 66 26.64 2.32 6.48
CA SER A 66 25.45 2.07 5.66
C SER A 66 24.17 2.04 6.49
N MET A 67 24.16 1.33 7.62
CA MET A 67 23.00 1.25 8.51
C MET A 67 22.67 2.60 9.16
N GLN A 68 23.68 3.39 9.55
CA GLN A 68 23.50 4.74 10.09
C GLN A 68 22.95 5.74 9.05
N GLY A 69 23.28 5.54 7.78
CA GLY A 69 22.78 6.39 6.68
C GLY A 69 21.34 6.15 6.28
N ASN A 70 20.71 5.06 6.76
CA ASN A 70 19.33 4.73 6.43
C ASN A 70 18.36 5.65 7.17
N LYS A 71 17.65 6.48 6.40
CA LYS A 71 16.68 7.43 6.91
C LYS A 71 15.30 6.79 6.98
N ARG A 72 14.52 7.18 8.00
CA ARG A 72 13.11 6.77 8.16
C ARG A 72 12.16 7.47 7.17
N ALA A 73 12.56 8.61 6.64
CA ALA A 73 11.70 9.48 5.85
C ALA A 73 12.52 10.37 4.91
N ASN A 74 11.85 10.94 3.91
CA ASN A 74 12.45 11.77 2.87
C ASN A 74 13.61 11.04 2.18
N THR A 75 13.43 9.75 1.95
CA THR A 75 14.38 8.97 1.17
C THR A 75 14.37 9.46 -0.29
N LYS A 76 15.44 9.14 -1.03
CA LYS A 76 15.55 9.48 -2.46
C LYS A 76 14.34 8.99 -3.29
N PRO A 77 13.85 7.74 -3.14
CA PRO A 77 12.66 7.30 -3.86
C PRO A 77 11.41 8.09 -3.48
N GLU A 78 11.18 8.41 -2.20
CA GLU A 78 10.04 9.25 -1.79
C GLU A 78 10.12 10.67 -2.39
N LEU A 79 11.30 11.29 -2.43
CA LEU A 79 11.51 12.59 -3.08
C LEU A 79 11.15 12.53 -4.58
N LEU A 80 11.56 11.46 -5.25
CA LEU A 80 11.33 11.27 -6.67
C LEU A 80 9.84 11.09 -6.99
N VAL A 81 9.12 10.30 -6.19
CA VAL A 81 7.66 10.14 -6.35
C VAL A 81 6.96 11.49 -6.19
N ARG A 82 7.33 12.25 -5.16
CA ARG A 82 6.77 13.60 -4.93
C ARG A 82 7.02 14.55 -6.09
N GLN A 83 8.22 14.49 -6.69
CA GLN A 83 8.53 15.30 -7.86
C GLN A 83 7.61 14.95 -9.04
N ARG A 84 7.50 13.65 -9.38
CA ARG A 84 6.65 13.19 -10.50
C ARG A 84 5.18 13.51 -10.31
N LEU A 85 4.64 13.36 -9.10
CA LEU A 85 3.26 13.71 -8.78
C LEU A 85 3.00 15.22 -8.96
N ARG A 86 3.96 16.08 -8.58
CA ARG A 86 3.85 17.53 -8.78
C ARG A 86 3.91 17.91 -10.25
N GLU A 87 4.80 17.29 -11.02
CA GLU A 87 4.91 17.47 -12.47
C GLU A 87 3.59 17.10 -13.17
N ALA A 88 2.95 16.01 -12.73
CA ALA A 88 1.66 15.55 -13.23
C ALA A 88 0.45 16.37 -12.75
N GLY A 89 0.63 17.38 -11.88
CA GLY A 89 -0.44 18.22 -11.35
C GLY A 89 -1.21 17.62 -10.17
N LEU A 90 -0.85 16.42 -9.71
CA LEU A 90 -1.46 15.75 -8.54
C LEU A 90 -0.91 16.30 -7.23
N THR A 91 -1.30 17.54 -6.92
CA THR A 91 -0.88 18.28 -5.72
C THR A 91 -1.90 18.17 -4.57
N GLY A 92 -1.57 18.77 -3.42
CA GLY A 92 -2.45 18.82 -2.25
C GLY A 92 -2.40 17.60 -1.34
N TYR A 93 -1.46 16.68 -1.57
CA TYR A 93 -1.21 15.57 -0.67
C TYR A 93 -0.61 16.03 0.67
N ARG A 94 -0.70 15.16 1.68
CA ARG A 94 -0.03 15.26 2.98
C ARG A 94 1.01 14.15 3.08
N LEU A 95 2.05 14.41 3.86
CA LEU A 95 3.10 13.44 4.12
C LEU A 95 2.89 12.82 5.49
N GLN A 96 3.18 11.52 5.63
CA GLN A 96 3.14 10.80 6.92
C GLN A 96 1.83 11.03 7.67
N TRP A 97 0.71 10.80 6.98
CA TRP A 97 -0.60 11.00 7.58
C TRP A 97 -0.82 10.04 8.76
N LYS A 98 -1.59 10.48 9.75
CA LYS A 98 -1.84 9.74 11.01
C LYS A 98 -2.87 8.63 10.80
N VAL A 99 -2.53 7.65 9.96
CA VAL A 99 -3.28 6.41 9.73
C VAL A 99 -2.33 5.21 9.90
N PRO A 100 -2.86 3.98 10.06
CA PRO A 100 -2.01 2.79 10.15
C PRO A 100 -0.95 2.77 9.04
N GLY A 101 0.30 2.46 9.40
CA GLY A 101 1.41 2.43 8.44
C GLY A 101 2.11 3.76 8.18
N HIS A 102 1.48 4.90 8.49
CA HIS A 102 2.00 6.23 8.17
C HIS A 102 2.44 6.36 6.69
N PRO A 103 1.49 6.28 5.74
CA PRO A 103 1.82 6.30 4.32
C PRO A 103 2.63 7.55 3.96
N ASP A 104 3.59 7.37 3.05
CA ASP A 104 4.51 8.43 2.64
C ASP A 104 3.76 9.62 2.04
N ILE A 105 2.72 9.34 1.26
CA ILE A 105 1.89 10.32 0.58
C ILE A 105 0.41 9.95 0.77
N ALA A 106 -0.41 10.91 1.16
CA ALA A 106 -1.84 10.68 1.38
C ALA A 106 -2.68 11.86 0.90
N TRP A 107 -3.87 11.57 0.37
CA TRP A 107 -4.95 12.52 0.14
C TRP A 107 -6.13 12.18 1.06
N PRO A 108 -6.17 12.74 2.29
CA PRO A 108 -7.14 12.34 3.30
C PRO A 108 -8.60 12.52 2.86
N GLY A 109 -8.90 13.60 2.13
CA GLY A 109 -10.26 13.87 1.63
C GLY A 109 -10.77 12.87 0.59
N LYS A 110 -9.88 12.12 -0.07
CA LYS A 110 -10.24 11.09 -1.06
C LYS A 110 -9.93 9.67 -0.55
N LYS A 111 -9.36 9.54 0.64
CA LYS A 111 -8.84 8.29 1.20
C LYS A 111 -7.94 7.54 0.22
N VAL A 112 -7.06 8.24 -0.49
CA VAL A 112 -6.05 7.63 -1.37
C VAL A 112 -4.68 7.81 -0.73
N CYS A 113 -3.86 6.77 -0.70
CA CYS A 113 -2.49 6.87 -0.22
C CYS A 113 -1.50 6.08 -1.08
N ILE A 114 -0.25 6.52 -1.06
CA ILE A 114 0.89 5.88 -1.72
C ILE A 114 1.91 5.52 -0.65
N GLU A 115 2.34 4.27 -0.66
CA GLU A 115 3.45 3.74 0.15
C GLU A 115 4.64 3.41 -0.75
N VAL A 116 5.81 3.96 -0.41
CA VAL A 116 7.06 3.73 -1.13
C VAL A 116 7.89 2.72 -0.37
N ARG A 117 7.82 1.45 -0.80
CA ARG A 117 8.49 0.34 -0.09
C ARG A 117 9.90 0.12 -0.62
N GLY A 118 10.88 0.18 0.28
CA GLY A 118 12.27 -0.20 -0.01
C GLY A 118 12.39 -1.70 -0.29
N CYS A 119 13.02 -2.09 -1.40
CA CYS A 119 13.00 -3.49 -1.82
C CYS A 119 13.63 -4.44 -0.80
N PHE A 120 14.77 -4.04 -0.23
CA PHE A 120 15.52 -4.85 0.73
C PHE A 120 14.76 -5.09 2.05
N TRP A 121 14.07 -4.07 2.57
CA TRP A 121 13.44 -4.10 3.89
C TRP A 121 12.09 -4.80 3.91
N HIS A 122 11.34 -4.67 2.81
CA HIS A 122 9.98 -5.17 2.65
C HIS A 122 9.91 -6.40 1.73
N ARG A 123 11.08 -6.97 1.36
CA ARG A 123 11.21 -8.17 0.53
C ARG A 123 10.38 -8.11 -0.75
N CYS A 124 10.75 -7.16 -1.61
CA CYS A 124 10.07 -6.93 -2.89
C CYS A 124 9.88 -8.21 -3.71
N PRO A 125 8.66 -8.51 -4.19
CA PRO A 125 8.38 -9.71 -4.99
C PRO A 125 8.98 -9.65 -6.40
N HIS A 126 9.33 -8.45 -6.89
CA HIS A 126 9.90 -8.25 -8.23
C HIS A 126 11.42 -8.44 -8.27
N CYS A 127 12.09 -8.40 -7.12
CA CYS A 127 13.54 -8.47 -7.05
C CYS A 127 13.97 -9.79 -6.40
N GLN A 128 14.94 -10.48 -7.01
CA GLN A 128 15.60 -11.60 -6.36
C GLN A 128 16.67 -11.07 -5.39
N LEU A 129 16.25 -10.84 -4.15
CA LEU A 129 17.08 -10.22 -3.11
C LEU A 129 17.82 -11.29 -2.30
N SER A 130 19.14 -11.21 -2.30
CA SER A 130 19.97 -12.10 -1.47
C SER A 130 19.75 -11.87 0.03
N MET A 131 19.83 -12.96 0.79
CA MET A 131 19.88 -12.87 2.25
C MET A 131 21.27 -12.38 2.70
N PRO A 132 21.35 -11.51 3.73
CA PRO A 132 22.63 -11.17 4.34
C PRO A 132 23.31 -12.43 4.89
N LYS A 133 24.61 -12.58 4.62
CA LYS A 133 25.39 -13.75 5.07
C LYS A 133 25.61 -13.79 6.59
N SER A 134 25.56 -12.63 7.25
CA SER A 134 25.74 -12.48 8.69
C SER A 134 24.39 -12.31 9.39
N HIS A 135 24.23 -12.93 10.56
CA HIS A 135 23.02 -12.82 11.40
C HIS A 135 21.72 -13.22 10.68
N VAL A 136 21.77 -14.33 9.94
CA VAL A 136 20.69 -14.80 9.07
C VAL A 136 19.36 -14.92 9.81
N GLU A 137 19.34 -15.50 11.01
CA GLU A 137 18.12 -15.68 11.82
C GLU A 137 17.49 -14.34 12.22
N TYR A 138 18.30 -13.38 12.66
CA TYR A 138 17.84 -12.02 12.97
C TYR A 138 17.18 -11.39 11.75
N TRP A 139 17.83 -11.49 10.59
CA TRP A 139 17.34 -10.91 9.35
C TRP A 139 16.07 -11.59 8.85
N ALA A 140 16.00 -12.92 8.89
CA ALA A 140 14.81 -13.69 8.53
C ALA A 140 13.61 -13.24 9.37
N MET A 141 13.74 -13.30 10.70
CA MET A 141 12.69 -12.83 11.61
C MET A 141 12.30 -11.36 11.38
N LYS A 142 13.27 -10.49 11.09
CA LYS A 142 13.00 -9.07 10.83
C LYS A 142 12.21 -8.88 9.53
N PHE A 143 12.58 -9.60 8.47
CA PHE A 143 11.91 -9.49 7.18
C PHE A 143 10.50 -10.06 7.24
N ASP A 144 10.32 -11.24 7.83
CA ASP A 144 9.01 -11.86 7.97
C ASP A 144 8.03 -10.93 8.70
N ARG A 145 8.50 -10.28 9.78
CA ARG A 145 7.69 -9.31 10.52
C ARG A 145 7.39 -8.04 9.76
N ASN A 146 8.31 -7.58 8.92
CA ASN A 146 8.04 -6.42 8.08
C ASN A 146 6.95 -6.76 7.06
N VAL A 147 7.03 -7.93 6.43
CA VAL A 147 6.00 -8.42 5.49
C VAL A 147 4.66 -8.61 6.19
N GLU A 148 4.64 -9.21 7.38
CA GLU A 148 3.43 -9.37 8.19
C GLU A 148 2.82 -8.01 8.56
N ARG A 149 3.63 -7.06 9.04
CA ARG A 149 3.18 -5.70 9.36
C ARG A 149 2.62 -4.99 8.12
N ASP A 150 3.26 -5.13 6.97
CA ASP A 150 2.80 -4.52 5.73
C ASP A 150 1.43 -5.06 5.31
N ALA A 151 1.21 -6.38 5.45
CA ALA A 151 -0.07 -7.02 5.17
C ALA A 151 -1.17 -6.54 6.13
N GLU A 152 -0.88 -6.51 7.44
CA GLU A 152 -1.81 -5.99 8.46
C GLU A 152 -2.17 -4.53 8.22
N THR A 153 -1.18 -3.70 7.88
CA THR A 153 -1.36 -2.28 7.58
C THR A 153 -2.26 -2.09 6.37
N THR A 154 -1.98 -2.82 5.29
CA THR A 154 -2.77 -2.75 4.05
C THR A 154 -4.22 -3.17 4.29
N ALA A 155 -4.44 -4.24 5.07
CA ALA A 155 -5.78 -4.69 5.45
C ALA A 155 -6.54 -3.62 6.26
N ARG A 156 -5.91 -3.05 7.28
CA ARG A 156 -6.54 -1.99 8.09
C ARG A 156 -6.86 -0.74 7.28
N LEU A 157 -5.96 -0.34 6.38
CA LEU A 157 -6.22 0.79 5.49
C LEU A 157 -7.43 0.50 4.59
N ALA A 158 -7.52 -0.71 4.03
CA ALA A 158 -8.67 -1.13 3.24
C ALA A 158 -9.99 -1.12 4.06
N GLU A 159 -9.98 -1.60 5.30
CA GLU A 159 -11.13 -1.55 6.23
C GLU A 159 -11.59 -0.12 6.49
N LEU A 160 -10.66 0.83 6.59
CA LEU A 160 -10.94 2.26 6.76
C LEU A 160 -11.42 2.93 5.45
N GLY A 161 -11.49 2.18 4.35
CA GLY A 161 -11.89 2.63 3.03
C GLY A 161 -10.79 3.39 2.29
N TRP A 162 -9.52 3.15 2.63
CA TRP A 162 -8.39 3.72 1.92
C TRP A 162 -8.00 2.89 0.70
N LYS A 163 -7.74 3.58 -0.40
CA LYS A 163 -7.11 3.03 -1.60
C LYS A 163 -5.60 3.15 -1.44
N VAL A 164 -4.94 2.01 -1.31
CA VAL A 164 -3.49 1.91 -1.06
C VAL A 164 -2.76 1.56 -2.34
N HIS A 165 -1.88 2.44 -2.79
CA HIS A 165 -0.98 2.19 -3.92
C HIS A 165 0.43 1.95 -3.40
N VAL A 166 1.00 0.79 -3.70
CA VAL A 166 2.36 0.44 -3.29
C VAL A 166 3.31 0.61 -4.46
N ILE A 167 4.34 1.43 -4.28
CA ILE A 167 5.41 1.61 -5.25
C ILE A 167 6.70 1.04 -4.65
N TRP A 168 7.30 0.09 -5.35
CA TRP A 168 8.58 -0.47 -4.94
C TRP A 168 9.75 0.38 -5.42
N GLU A 169 10.80 0.47 -4.61
CA GLU A 169 12.03 1.18 -4.97
C GLU A 169 12.60 0.75 -6.34
N CYS A 170 12.49 -0.53 -6.71
CA CYS A 170 12.96 -1.03 -7.99
C CYS A 170 12.20 -0.45 -9.20
N GLN A 171 10.92 -0.11 -9.02
CA GLN A 171 10.07 0.51 -10.05
C GLN A 171 10.39 2.01 -10.24
N LEU A 172 11.12 2.61 -9.29
CA LEU A 172 11.55 4.00 -9.36
C LEU A 172 12.94 4.18 -9.98
N LYS A 173 13.56 3.10 -10.47
CA LYS A 173 14.83 3.19 -11.18
C LYS A 173 14.64 3.86 -12.54
N LYS A 174 15.65 4.59 -12.99
CA LYS A 174 15.64 5.39 -14.24
C LYS A 174 15.09 4.65 -15.47
N LYS A 175 15.28 3.33 -15.57
CA LYS A 175 14.84 2.53 -16.72
C LYS A 175 13.35 2.21 -16.75
N VAL A 176 12.69 2.21 -15.59
CA VAL A 176 11.31 1.71 -15.41
C VAL A 176 10.37 2.74 -14.81
N ILE A 177 10.91 3.87 -14.35
CA ILE A 177 10.15 4.92 -13.71
C ILE A 177 9.05 5.48 -14.63
N ASP A 178 9.36 5.74 -15.90
CA ASP A 178 8.38 6.33 -16.82
C ASP A 178 7.22 5.38 -17.09
N ALA A 179 7.49 4.08 -17.26
CA ALA A 179 6.45 3.05 -17.40
C ALA A 179 5.59 2.95 -16.13
N THR A 180 6.23 2.95 -14.96
CA THR A 180 5.52 2.88 -13.66
C THR A 180 4.57 4.06 -13.49
N PHE A 181 5.00 5.29 -13.81
CA PHE A 181 4.12 6.46 -13.71
C PHE A 181 3.08 6.52 -14.83
N ALA A 182 3.37 5.99 -16.02
CA ALA A 182 2.39 5.90 -17.09
C ALA A 182 1.18 5.01 -16.71
N GLU A 183 1.41 3.94 -15.94
CA GLU A 183 0.35 3.08 -15.41
C GLU A 183 -0.33 3.70 -14.17
N LEU A 184 0.43 4.31 -13.27
CA LEU A 184 -0.07 4.81 -11.99
C LEU A 184 -0.87 6.12 -12.11
N LEU A 185 -0.40 7.07 -12.92
CA LEU A 185 -0.99 8.41 -12.97
C LEU A 185 -2.46 8.43 -13.43
N PRO A 186 -2.89 7.67 -14.45
CA PRO A 186 -4.30 7.61 -14.85
C PRO A 186 -5.21 7.10 -13.72
N VAL A 187 -4.78 6.06 -13.00
CA VAL A 187 -5.53 5.50 -11.88
C VAL A 187 -5.67 6.53 -10.76
N LEU A 188 -4.57 7.19 -10.37
CA LEU A 188 -4.62 8.25 -9.35
C LEU A 188 -5.48 9.44 -9.79
N SER A 189 -5.42 9.82 -11.06
CA SER A 189 -6.25 10.89 -11.63
C SER A 189 -7.74 10.59 -11.47
N GLU A 190 -8.16 9.38 -11.82
CA GLU A 190 -9.53 8.92 -11.68
C GLU A 190 -9.97 8.88 -10.20
N GLU A 191 -9.17 8.28 -9.33
CA GLU A 191 -9.50 8.17 -7.91
C GLU A 191 -9.55 9.51 -7.18
N LEU A 192 -8.70 10.45 -7.57
CA LEU A 192 -8.67 11.80 -7.00
C LEU A 192 -9.70 12.72 -7.66
N GLY A 193 -10.21 12.37 -8.84
CA GLY A 193 -11.05 13.21 -9.68
C GLY A 193 -10.33 14.50 -10.12
N LYS A 194 -9.03 14.40 -10.41
CA LYS A 194 -8.19 15.54 -10.80
C LYS A 194 -7.57 15.29 -12.16
N PRO A 195 -7.70 16.20 -13.14
CA PRO A 195 -7.07 16.02 -14.44
C PRO A 195 -5.55 16.04 -14.32
N LEU A 196 -4.88 15.21 -15.13
CA LEU A 196 -3.43 15.22 -15.26
C LEU A 196 -2.99 16.45 -16.06
N LYS A 197 -1.94 17.11 -15.59
CA LYS A 197 -1.34 18.25 -16.29
C LYS A 197 -0.65 17.76 -17.56
N GLY A 198 -1.02 18.31 -18.72
CA GLY A 198 -0.40 18.00 -20.02
C GLY A 198 -1.02 16.80 -20.75
N ALA A 199 -2.16 16.27 -20.29
CA ALA A 199 -2.99 15.44 -21.16
C ALA A 199 -3.45 16.31 -22.35
N PRO A 200 -3.35 15.84 -23.61
CA PRO A 200 -3.82 16.62 -24.74
C PRO A 200 -5.31 16.89 -24.55
N ASP A 201 -5.67 18.16 -24.57
CA ASP A 201 -7.03 18.64 -24.54
C ASP A 201 -7.81 17.90 -25.64
N CYS A 202 -8.64 16.92 -25.27
CA CYS A 202 -9.56 16.30 -26.20
C CYS A 202 -10.66 17.32 -26.52
N SER A 203 -10.34 18.21 -27.46
CA SER A 203 -11.29 19.09 -28.16
C SER A 203 -12.10 18.31 -29.17
#